data_AF-A0A7S3XG16-F1
#
_entry.id   AF-A0A7S3XG16-F1
#
_cell.length_a   1.000
_cell.length_b   1.000
_cell.length_c   1.000
_cell.angle_alpha   90.00
_cell.angle_beta   90.00
_cell.angle_gamma   90.00
#
_symmetry.space_group_name_H-M   'P 1'
#
loop_
_entity.id
_entity.type
_entity.pdbx_description
1 polymer ?
#
loop_
_entity_poly.entity_id
_entity_poly.type
_entity_poly.pdbx_seq_one_letter_code
_entity_poly.pdbx_strand_id
1 'polypeptide(L)'
;ASSYLLKTPLIGQIMKSERHIPVHFAGSKQNDFSLEEDKRKAMEDRMDEALQDKDMLFSYPEGQVNRDDTKVLNPFRYGTFRCAIKNDASIWGWVAINNDLCWPDKGLPGQPAEIVCTLLE
;
A
#
# COMPACT_ATOMS: atom_id res chain seq x y z
N ALA A 1 -0.63 3.37 4.41
CA ALA A 1 -1.98 3.80 3.97
C ALA A 1 -2.16 5.31 4.13
N SER A 2 -3.02 5.98 3.34
CA SER A 2 -3.20 7.44 3.44
C SER A 2 -3.68 7.86 4.82
N SER A 3 -3.04 8.87 5.42
CA SER A 3 -3.42 9.41 6.74
C SER A 3 -4.86 9.94 6.82
N TYR A 4 -5.48 10.25 5.67
CA TYR A 4 -6.89 10.63 5.60
C TYR A 4 -7.84 9.49 6.02
N LEU A 5 -7.53 8.25 5.64
CA LEU A 5 -8.36 7.08 5.93
C LEU A 5 -8.46 6.80 7.44
N LEU A 6 -7.42 7.15 8.20
CA LEU A 6 -7.42 7.04 9.67
C LEU A 6 -8.46 7.91 10.37
N LYS A 7 -9.00 8.93 9.67
CA LYS A 7 -10.06 9.81 10.18
C LYS A 7 -11.46 9.33 9.79
N THR A 8 -11.57 8.33 8.91
CA THR A 8 -12.86 7.84 8.42
C THR A 8 -13.52 6.96 9.51
N PRO A 9 -14.82 7.15 9.82
CA PRO A 9 -15.53 6.26 10.72
C PRO A 9 -15.43 4.79 10.29
N LEU A 10 -15.37 3.87 11.25
CA LEU A 10 -15.15 2.42 11.06
C LEU A 10 -13.77 2.06 10.47
N ILE A 11 -13.48 2.49 9.24
CA ILE A 11 -12.22 2.18 8.55
C ILE A 11 -11.01 2.65 9.36
N GLY A 12 -11.06 3.87 9.89
CA GLY A 12 -9.99 4.42 10.70
C GLY A 12 -9.79 3.69 12.03
N GLN A 13 -10.82 3.02 12.57
CA GLN A 13 -10.68 2.19 13.76
C GLN A 13 -10.00 0.86 13.42
N ILE A 14 -10.42 0.20 12.34
CA ILE A 14 -9.80 -1.04 11.84
C ILE A 14 -8.31 -0.81 11.53
N MET A 15 -7.98 0.27 10.81
CA MET A 15 -6.59 0.57 10.48
C MET A 15 -5.72 0.81 11.72
N LYS A 16 -6.29 1.39 12.80
CA LYS A 16 -5.57 1.59 14.06
C LYS A 16 -5.38 0.29 14.82
N SER A 17 -6.37 -0.61 14.83
CA SER A 17 -6.25 -1.93 15.48
C SER A 17 -5.22 -2.81 14.77
N GLU A 18 -5.19 -2.77 13.44
CA GLU A 18 -4.21 -3.48 12.60
C GLU A 18 -2.84 -2.77 12.53
N ARG A 19 -2.59 -1.77 13.39
CA ARG A 19 -1.32 -1.03 13.48
C ARG A 19 -0.81 -0.47 12.14
N HIS A 20 -1.70 -0.09 11.23
CA HIS A 20 -1.31 0.43 9.91
C HIS A 20 -0.41 1.66 10.05
N ILE A 21 0.67 1.67 9.27
CA ILE A 21 1.60 2.80 9.22
C ILE A 21 1.04 3.86 8.24
N PRO A 22 0.70 5.07 8.71
CA PRO A 22 0.20 6.12 7.85
C PRO A 22 1.31 6.73 7.00
N VAL A 23 0.97 7.00 5.76
CA VAL A 23 1.79 7.76 4.82
C VAL A 23 1.24 9.17 4.75
N HIS A 24 2.12 10.15 4.97
CA HIS A 24 1.78 11.57 5.02
C HIS A 24 2.32 12.29 3.79
N PHE A 25 1.47 12.40 2.77
CA PHE A 25 1.78 13.12 1.55
C PHE A 25 1.78 14.63 1.81
N ALA A 26 2.81 15.33 1.34
CA ALA A 26 2.97 16.78 1.44
C ALA A 26 2.03 17.55 0.48
N GLY A 27 1.41 16.85 -0.47
CA GLY A 27 0.50 17.43 -1.46
C GLY A 27 -0.61 16.46 -1.89
N SER A 28 -1.58 16.98 -2.62
CA SER A 28 -2.71 16.22 -3.18
C SER A 28 -2.60 16.01 -4.69
N LYS A 29 -1.47 16.40 -5.31
CA LYS A 29 -1.27 16.26 -6.75
C LYS A 29 -1.11 14.79 -7.13
N GLN A 30 -1.78 14.38 -8.20
CA GLN A 30 -1.59 13.07 -8.80
C GLN A 30 -0.13 12.91 -9.22
N ASN A 31 0.48 11.75 -8.96
CA ASN A 31 1.90 11.46 -9.17
C ASN A 31 2.88 12.23 -8.29
N ASP A 32 2.41 13.05 -7.34
CA ASP A 32 3.23 13.65 -6.32
C ASP A 32 3.24 12.77 -5.07
N PHE A 33 4.39 12.13 -4.83
CA PHE A 33 4.61 11.28 -3.67
C PHE A 33 5.55 11.93 -2.66
N SER A 34 5.69 13.25 -2.73
CA SER A 34 6.44 14.00 -1.74
C SER A 34 5.82 13.74 -0.37
N LEU A 35 6.65 13.32 0.58
CA LEU A 35 6.24 13.09 1.96
C LEU A 35 6.66 14.28 2.81
N GLU A 36 5.89 14.56 3.84
CA GLU A 36 6.34 15.47 4.89
C GLU A 36 7.60 14.89 5.54
N GLU A 37 8.72 15.63 5.47
CA GLU A 37 10.06 15.11 5.78
C GLU A 37 10.17 14.57 7.21
N ASP A 38 9.63 15.30 8.19
CA ASP A 38 9.61 14.88 9.60
C ASP A 38 8.83 13.57 9.81
N LYS A 39 7.76 13.38 9.04
CA LYS A 39 6.90 12.18 9.13
C LYS A 39 7.43 11.01 8.33
N ARG A 40 8.26 11.26 7.30
CA ARG A 40 8.93 10.22 6.52
C ARG A 40 9.86 9.41 7.42
N LYS A 41 10.69 10.08 8.22
CA LYS A 41 11.62 9.39 9.13
C LYS A 41 10.86 8.54 10.16
N ALA A 42 9.85 9.11 10.81
CA ALA A 42 9.04 8.37 11.78
C ALA A 42 8.32 7.16 11.16
N MET A 43 7.92 7.24 9.89
CA MET A 43 7.36 6.11 9.15
C MET A 43 8.41 5.02 8.90
N GLU A 44 9.61 5.40 8.43
CA GLU A 44 10.71 4.48 8.19
C GLU A 44 11.15 3.76 9.48
N ASP A 45 11.29 4.50 10.58
CA ASP A 45 11.65 3.95 11.89
C ASP A 45 10.61 2.89 12.34
N ARG A 46 9.31 3.16 12.17
CA ARG A 46 8.24 2.20 12.49
C ARG A 46 8.21 0.96 11.59
N MET A 47 8.61 1.10 10.33
CA MET A 47 8.74 -0.05 9.43
C MET A 47 9.90 -0.94 9.86
N ASP A 48 11.03 -0.33 10.24
CA ASP A 48 12.18 -1.07 10.75
C ASP A 48 11.86 -1.78 12.08
N GLU A 49 11.20 -1.10 13.02
CA GLU A 49 10.73 -1.69 14.29
C GLU A 49 9.84 -2.92 14.03
N ALA A 50 8.87 -2.81 13.11
CA ALA A 50 7.97 -3.91 12.78
C ALA A 50 8.73 -5.14 12.24
N LEU A 51 9.70 -4.95 11.34
CA LEU A 51 10.49 -6.08 10.83
C LEU A 51 11.40 -6.69 11.89
N GLN A 52 11.96 -5.88 12.80
CA GLN A 52 12.77 -6.39 13.93
C GLN A 52 11.93 -7.21 14.91
N ASP A 53 10.68 -6.82 15.13
CA ASP A 53 9.70 -7.55 15.93
C ASP A 53 9.12 -8.78 15.21
N LYS A 54 9.58 -9.06 13.98
CA LYS A 54 9.10 -10.14 13.10
C LYS A 54 7.61 -10.01 12.74
N ASP A 55 7.08 -8.79 12.76
CA ASP A 55 5.75 -8.49 12.21
C ASP A 55 5.79 -8.52 10.66
N MET A 56 4.60 -8.62 10.06
CA MET A 56 4.43 -8.60 8.61
C MET A 56 4.16 -7.18 8.12
N LEU A 57 4.88 -6.77 7.08
CA LEU A 57 4.60 -5.53 6.35
C LEU A 57 3.99 -5.81 4.99
N PHE A 58 2.90 -5.12 4.69
CA PHE A 58 2.24 -5.16 3.39
C PHE A 58 2.38 -3.81 2.67
N SER A 59 2.83 -3.83 1.42
CA SER A 59 3.08 -2.63 0.63
C SER A 59 2.75 -2.87 -0.85
N TYR A 60 2.23 -1.84 -1.51
CA TYR A 60 2.06 -1.81 -2.96
C TYR A 60 3.25 -1.09 -3.59
N PRO A 61 4.22 -1.79 -4.21
CA PRO A 61 5.47 -1.21 -4.69
C PRO A 61 5.32 -0.19 -5.83
N GLU A 62 4.18 -0.21 -6.49
CA GLU A 62 3.76 0.71 -7.54
C GLU A 62 3.39 2.09 -6.97
N GLY A 63 2.93 2.13 -5.72
CA GLY A 63 2.47 3.34 -5.03
C GLY A 63 1.13 3.90 -5.52
N GLN A 64 0.59 3.41 -6.63
CA GLN A 64 -0.72 3.76 -7.18
C GLN A 64 -1.43 2.51 -7.72
N VAL A 65 -2.75 2.62 -7.83
CA VAL A 65 -3.60 1.61 -8.46
C VAL A 65 -3.47 1.74 -9.98
N ASN A 66 -3.54 0.62 -10.70
CA ASN A 66 -3.63 0.58 -12.17
C ASN A 66 -4.93 1.28 -12.63
N ARG A 67 -4.82 2.32 -13.46
CA ARG A 67 -5.98 3.12 -13.92
C ARG A 67 -6.34 2.94 -15.38
N ASP A 68 -5.34 2.94 -16.27
CA ASP A 68 -5.57 2.97 -17.71
C ASP A 68 -5.70 1.55 -18.29
N ASP A 69 -4.66 0.72 -18.11
CA ASP A 69 -4.67 -0.69 -18.49
C ASP A 69 -4.50 -1.57 -17.26
N THR A 70 -5.60 -2.14 -16.77
CA THR A 70 -5.62 -3.01 -15.58
C THR A 70 -5.07 -4.41 -15.86
N LYS A 71 -4.73 -4.73 -17.11
CA LYS A 71 -4.08 -5.98 -17.51
C LYS A 71 -2.57 -5.95 -17.32
N VAL A 72 -2.00 -4.77 -17.07
CA VAL A 72 -0.56 -4.56 -16.89
C VAL A 72 -0.31 -3.90 -15.54
N LEU A 73 0.66 -4.43 -14.79
CA LEU A 73 1.09 -3.83 -13.52
C LEU A 73 1.91 -2.58 -13.78
N ASN A 74 1.77 -1.56 -12.92
CA ASN A 74 2.67 -0.42 -13.00
C ASN A 74 4.11 -0.83 -12.63
N PRO A 75 5.11 -0.05 -13.07
CA PRO A 75 6.48 -0.25 -12.63
C PRO A 75 6.64 -0.05 -11.11
N PHE A 76 7.50 -0.87 -10.50
CA PHE A 76 7.88 -0.69 -9.11
C PHE A 76 8.70 0.58 -8.92
N ARG A 77 8.41 1.30 -7.84
CA ARG A 77 9.13 2.52 -7.49
C ARG A 77 10.47 2.21 -6.85
N TYR A 78 11.45 3.03 -7.18
CA TYR A 78 12.77 2.96 -6.55
C TYR A 78 12.67 3.18 -5.03
N GLY A 79 13.37 2.33 -4.27
CA GLY A 79 13.46 2.44 -2.81
C GLY A 79 12.38 1.69 -2.03
N THR A 80 11.33 1.15 -2.67
CA THR A 80 10.26 0.41 -1.96
C THR A 80 10.81 -0.72 -1.10
N PHE A 81 11.74 -1.51 -1.64
CA PHE A 81 12.29 -2.69 -0.95
C PHE A 81 13.46 -2.37 0.00
N ARG A 82 13.80 -1.08 0.20
CA ARG A 82 14.98 -0.69 1.00
C ARG A 82 14.90 -1.18 2.45
N CYS A 83 13.72 -1.10 3.05
CA CYS A 83 13.49 -1.56 4.44
C CYS A 83 13.62 -3.08 4.55
N ALA A 84 13.07 -3.84 3.60
CA ALA A 84 13.21 -5.29 3.57
C ALA A 84 14.69 -5.72 3.40
N ILE A 85 15.42 -5.08 2.49
CA ILE A 85 16.85 -5.34 2.28
C ILE A 85 17.68 -5.01 3.54
N LYS A 86 17.39 -3.87 4.19
CA LYS A 86 18.09 -3.44 5.41
C LYS A 86 17.93 -4.44 6.55
N ASN A 87 16.76 -5.04 6.69
CA ASN A 87 16.42 -5.95 7.79
C ASN A 87 16.52 -7.44 7.39
N ASP A 88 17.09 -7.77 6.22
CA ASP A 88 17.18 -9.13 5.69
C ASP A 88 15.83 -9.90 5.71
N ALA A 89 14.75 -9.18 5.38
CA ALA A 89 13.40 -9.72 5.44
C ALA A 89 13.03 -10.47 4.14
N SER A 90 12.35 -11.61 4.27
CA SER A 90 11.76 -12.32 3.14
C SER A 90 10.66 -11.48 2.49
N ILE A 91 10.68 -11.39 1.16
CA ILE A 91 9.68 -10.68 0.37
C ILE A 91 8.81 -11.70 -0.33
N TRP A 92 7.49 -11.66 -0.08
CA TRP A 92 6.52 -12.47 -0.80
C TRP A 92 5.70 -11.58 -1.72
N GLY A 93 5.49 -12.03 -2.95
CA GLY A 93 4.63 -11.36 -3.92
C GLY A 93 3.18 -11.80 -3.74
N TRP A 94 2.24 -10.86 -3.82
CA TRP A 94 0.82 -11.17 -3.92
C TRP A 94 0.25 -10.47 -5.14
N VAL A 95 -0.40 -11.24 -6.01
CA VAL A 95 -1.01 -10.72 -7.24
C VAL A 95 -2.48 -11.08 -7.22
N ALA A 96 -3.34 -10.11 -7.51
CA ALA A 96 -4.77 -10.33 -7.67
C ALA A 96 -5.30 -9.66 -8.94
N ILE A 97 -6.13 -10.38 -9.68
CA ILE A 97 -6.72 -9.94 -10.94
C ILE A 97 -8.23 -9.76 -10.80
N ASN A 98 -8.83 -8.97 -11.71
CA ASN A 98 -10.25 -8.64 -11.78
C ASN A 98 -10.82 -7.80 -10.62
N ASN A 99 -9.97 -7.27 -9.74
CA ASN A 99 -10.40 -6.33 -8.70
C ASN A 99 -11.04 -5.08 -9.31
N ASP A 100 -10.56 -4.66 -10.49
CA ASP A 100 -11.08 -3.54 -11.27
C ASP A 100 -12.50 -3.78 -11.79
N LEU A 101 -12.91 -5.03 -12.01
CA LEU A 101 -14.28 -5.36 -12.39
C LEU A 101 -15.25 -5.17 -11.22
N CYS A 102 -14.81 -5.48 -10.01
CA CYS A 102 -15.60 -5.34 -8.79
C CYS A 102 -15.59 -3.89 -8.24
N TRP A 103 -14.40 -3.26 -8.27
CA TRP A 103 -14.10 -1.91 -7.81
C TRP A 103 -13.39 -1.13 -8.92
N PRO A 104 -14.13 -0.60 -9.92
CA PRO A 104 -13.54 0.16 -10.99
C PRO A 104 -13.06 1.54 -10.50
N ASP A 105 -12.00 2.08 -11.11
CA ASP A 105 -11.50 3.45 -10.84
C ASP A 105 -12.59 4.51 -11.11
N LYS A 106 -13.50 4.21 -12.04
CA LYS A 106 -14.64 5.06 -12.39
C LYS A 106 -15.93 4.24 -12.34
N GLY A 107 -16.92 4.74 -11.60
CA GLY A 107 -18.24 4.12 -11.48
C GLY A 107 -18.56 3.71 -10.06
N LEU A 108 -19.65 2.95 -9.89
CA LEU A 108 -20.06 2.43 -8.59
C LEU A 108 -19.37 1.09 -8.32
N PRO A 109 -18.78 0.91 -7.13
CA PRO A 109 -18.20 -0.36 -6.74
C PRO A 109 -19.26 -1.40 -6.35
N GLY A 110 -18.82 -2.66 -6.21
CA GLY A 110 -19.66 -3.77 -5.72
C GLY A 110 -20.28 -4.62 -6.82
N GLN A 111 -19.77 -4.55 -8.04
CA GLN A 111 -20.20 -5.44 -9.12
C GLN A 111 -19.73 -6.87 -8.83
N PRO A 112 -20.57 -7.90 -9.02
CA PRO A 112 -20.13 -9.28 -8.91
C PRO A 112 -18.99 -9.57 -9.91
N ALA A 113 -17.87 -10.07 -9.41
CA ALA A 113 -16.73 -10.46 -10.23
C ALA A 113 -16.00 -11.65 -9.59
N GLU A 114 -15.37 -12.47 -10.43
CA GLU A 114 -14.46 -13.51 -9.98
C GLU A 114 -13.08 -12.91 -9.73
N ILE A 115 -12.67 -12.83 -8.46
CA ILE A 115 -11.36 -12.34 -8.06
C ILE A 115 -10.44 -13.54 -7.89
N VAL A 116 -9.35 -13.56 -8.66
CA VAL A 116 -8.31 -14.60 -8.55
C VAL A 116 -7.08 -13.98 -7.91
N CYS A 117 -6.54 -14.62 -6.88
CA CYS A 117 -5.31 -14.20 -6.22
C CYS A 117 -4.29 -15.33 -6.15
N THR A 118 -3.01 -14.99 -6.26
CA THR A 118 -1.90 -15.92 -6.11
C THR A 118 -0.80 -15.32 -5.23
N LEU A 119 -0.16 -16.19 -4.45
CA LEU A 119 1.04 -15.87 -3.68
C LEU A 119 2.26 -16.34 -4.48
N LEU A 120 3.29 -15.51 -4.53
CA LEU A 120 4.57 -15.78 -5.18
C LEU A 120 5.65 -15.77 -4.10
N GLU A 121 6.40 -16.86 -4.02
CA GLU A 121 7.56 -17.01 -3.14
C GLU A 121 8.86 -16.70 -3.87
#